data_AF-A0A090T512-F1
#
_entry.id   AF-A0A090T512-F1
#
_cell.length_a   1.000
_cell.length_b   1.000
_cell.length_c   1.000
_cell.angle_alpha   90.00
_cell.angle_beta   90.00
_cell.angle_gamma   90.00
#
_symmetry.space_group_name_H-M   'P 1'
#
loop_
_entity.id
_entity.type
_entity.pdbx_description
1 polymer ?
#
loop_
_entity_poly.entity_id
_entity_poly.type
_entity_poly.pdbx_seq_one_letter_code
_entity_poly.pdbx_strand_id
1 'polypeptide(L)'
;MNGTTFNQLVVFNTIVQEGSITKAAQKLEMAAPSVSNALKALEQHIGLPLFTRTTRRIEVTEAGRLLHERSYPSISDLNLAVESISDLSRVPTGKVRITVPRFVYQYVLEPIYAEFCHRYPHIELEISISDAAIDILNEGFDLGVRFGDRVEEGMVAKKLTSPTKEAFFASKAYVQRFGLPVKPDDLKSHKMIQYRFIASNQIAPLILNNNGENLIVDMPLPWWSMTRLSWSTQQVRGWESGG
;
A
#
# COMPACT_ATOMS: atom_id res chain seq x y z
N MET A 1 9.34 24.03 -18.71
CA MET A 1 9.57 24.07 -17.25
C MET A 1 11.04 24.42 -17.03
N ASN A 2 11.34 25.47 -16.27
CA ASN A 2 12.73 25.89 -16.07
C ASN A 2 13.43 24.90 -15.12
N GLY A 3 14.72 24.61 -15.34
CA GLY A 3 15.47 23.62 -14.54
C GLY A 3 15.44 23.88 -13.02
N THR A 4 15.35 25.16 -12.64
CA THR A 4 15.18 25.58 -11.24
C THR A 4 13.87 25.07 -10.63
N THR A 5 12.75 25.17 -11.34
CA THR A 5 11.43 24.69 -10.87
C THR A 5 11.42 23.17 -10.74
N PHE A 6 12.13 22.46 -11.62
CA PHE A 6 12.25 21.01 -11.53
C PHE A 6 12.98 20.58 -10.26
N ASN A 7 14.15 21.18 -10.00
CA ASN A 7 14.89 20.91 -8.76
C ASN A 7 14.05 21.24 -7.51
N GLN A 8 13.32 22.35 -7.52
CA GLN A 8 12.40 22.70 -6.44
C GLN A 8 11.31 21.64 -6.20
N LEU A 9 10.74 21.06 -7.27
CA LEU A 9 9.78 19.96 -7.14
C LEU A 9 10.43 18.67 -6.62
N VAL A 10 11.66 18.36 -7.03
CA VAL A 10 12.42 17.22 -6.49
C VAL A 10 12.61 17.41 -4.98
N VAL A 11 13.13 18.57 -4.57
CA VAL A 11 13.31 18.93 -3.15
C VAL A 11 12.01 18.77 -2.37
N PHE A 12 10.91 19.35 -2.88
CA PHE A 12 9.59 19.24 -2.25
C PHE A 12 9.17 17.78 -2.05
N ASN A 13 9.22 16.97 -3.11
CA ASN A 13 8.82 15.56 -3.05
C ASN A 13 9.69 14.75 -2.08
N THR A 14 11.00 15.03 -2.01
CA THR A 14 11.87 14.37 -1.03
C THR A 14 11.53 14.75 0.42
N ILE A 15 11.18 16.01 0.69
CA ILE A 15 10.73 16.42 2.03
C ILE A 15 9.44 15.69 2.42
N VAL A 16 8.50 15.52 1.49
CA VAL A 16 7.25 14.76 1.72
C VAL A 16 7.56 13.31 2.09
N GLN A 17 8.47 12.65 1.37
CA GLN A 17 8.85 11.25 1.63
C GLN A 17 9.57 11.06 2.97
N GLU A 18 10.52 11.94 3.27
CA GLU A 18 11.37 11.80 4.46
C GLU A 18 10.69 12.34 5.75
N GLY A 19 9.62 13.12 5.59
CA GLY A 19 8.93 13.80 6.69
C GLY A 19 9.80 14.82 7.44
N SER A 20 10.98 15.15 6.90
CA SER A 20 11.98 16.00 7.55
C SER A 20 12.86 16.69 6.54
N ILE A 21 13.02 18.02 6.71
CA ILE A 21 13.95 18.83 5.92
C ILE A 21 15.39 18.35 6.11
N THR A 22 15.77 17.96 7.32
CA THR A 22 17.15 17.50 7.61
C THR A 22 17.45 16.17 6.93
N LYS A 23 16.50 15.22 6.96
CA LYS A 23 16.66 13.93 6.27
C LYS A 23 16.66 14.11 4.75
N ALA A 24 15.78 14.97 4.22
CA ALA A 24 15.77 15.30 2.80
C ALA A 24 17.08 15.97 2.35
N ALA A 25 17.65 16.86 3.16
CA ALA A 25 18.94 17.49 2.91
C ALA A 25 20.07 16.45 2.82
N GLN A 26 20.10 15.48 3.73
CA GLN A 26 21.06 14.36 3.68
C GLN A 26 20.88 13.53 2.40
N LYS A 27 19.64 13.16 2.06
CA LYS A 27 19.34 12.33 0.88
C LYS A 27 19.66 13.01 -0.45
N LEU A 28 19.50 14.33 -0.52
CA LEU A 28 19.79 15.14 -1.70
C LEU A 28 21.24 15.63 -1.75
N GLU A 29 22.05 15.32 -0.74
CA GLU A 29 23.41 15.87 -0.58
C GLU A 29 23.44 17.41 -0.62
N MET A 30 22.39 18.04 -0.07
CA MET A 30 22.22 19.49 -0.02
C MET A 30 22.33 20.00 1.40
N ALA A 31 22.75 21.26 1.57
CA ALA A 31 22.67 21.92 2.87
C ALA A 31 21.20 22.19 3.25
N ALA A 32 20.82 21.98 4.51
CA ALA A 32 19.44 22.21 4.99
C ALA A 32 18.89 23.63 4.72
N PRO A 33 19.70 24.72 4.77
CA PRO A 33 19.24 26.04 4.32
C PRO A 33 18.88 26.08 2.83
N SER A 34 19.63 25.37 1.97
CA SER A 34 19.35 25.28 0.54
C SER A 34 18.04 24.56 0.24
N VAL A 35 17.79 23.44 0.94
CA VAL A 35 16.51 22.71 0.88
C VAL A 35 15.35 23.61 1.32
N SER A 36 15.51 24.33 2.44
CA SER A 36 14.49 25.25 2.95
C SER A 36 14.21 26.40 1.98
N ASN A 37 15.24 26.94 1.32
CA ASN A 37 15.10 28.02 0.35
C ASN A 37 14.45 27.56 -0.95
N ALA A 38 14.80 26.37 -1.45
CA ALA A 38 14.15 25.78 -2.62
C ALA A 38 12.66 25.54 -2.38
N LEU A 39 12.29 25.02 -1.21
CA LEU A 39 10.88 24.87 -0.82
C LEU A 39 10.15 26.22 -0.78
N LYS A 40 10.72 27.23 -0.12
CA LYS A 40 10.12 28.58 -0.06
C LYS A 40 9.92 29.18 -1.45
N ALA A 41 10.90 29.02 -2.35
CA ALA A 41 10.80 29.52 -3.71
C ALA A 41 9.69 28.82 -4.51
N LEU A 42 9.49 27.51 -4.28
CA LEU A 42 8.38 26.77 -4.87
C LEU A 42 7.03 27.26 -4.36
N GLU A 43 6.89 27.43 -3.04
CA GLU A 43 5.67 27.96 -2.41
C GLU A 43 5.34 29.37 -2.93
N GLN A 44 6.35 30.23 -3.08
CA GLN A 44 6.20 31.56 -3.68
C GLN A 44 5.74 31.49 -5.13
N HIS A 45 6.26 30.54 -5.92
CA HIS A 45 5.89 30.37 -7.31
C HIS A 45 4.44 29.87 -7.47
N ILE A 46 4.00 28.97 -6.59
CA ILE A 46 2.66 28.39 -6.60
C ILE A 46 1.63 29.32 -5.95
N GLY A 47 2.06 30.16 -4.99
CA GLY A 47 1.20 31.06 -4.23
C GLY A 47 0.45 30.39 -3.08
N LEU A 48 0.78 29.14 -2.74
CA LEU A 48 0.17 28.39 -1.64
C LEU A 48 1.24 27.72 -0.77
N PRO A 49 1.06 27.65 0.56
CA PRO A 49 1.93 26.87 1.42
C PRO A 49 1.75 25.38 1.12
N LEU A 50 2.85 24.66 0.99
CA LEU A 50 2.86 23.22 0.74
C LEU A 50 3.04 22.43 2.05
N PHE A 51 3.57 23.08 3.08
CA PHE A 51 3.64 22.53 4.44
C PHE A 51 3.10 23.50 5.49
N THR A 52 2.49 22.95 6.54
CA THR A 52 2.19 23.66 7.78
C THR A 52 3.30 23.40 8.80
N ARG A 53 3.75 24.47 9.46
CA ARG A 53 4.68 24.39 10.58
C ARG A 53 3.88 24.34 11.88
N THR A 54 3.84 23.19 12.52
CA THR A 54 3.55 23.12 13.96
C THR A 54 4.87 23.03 14.72
N THR A 55 4.90 23.47 15.98
CA THR A 55 6.12 23.53 16.81
C THR A 55 6.79 22.17 17.07
N ARG A 56 6.21 21.07 16.59
CA ARG A 56 6.74 19.70 16.76
C ARG A 56 6.78 18.87 15.48
N ARG A 57 6.06 19.23 14.41
CA ARG A 57 6.00 18.45 13.16
C ARG A 57 5.79 19.34 11.93
N ILE A 58 6.37 18.91 10.82
CA ILE A 58 6.04 19.42 9.49
C ILE A 58 4.92 18.55 8.92
N GLU A 59 3.81 19.17 8.53
CA GLU A 59 2.66 18.46 7.96
C GLU A 59 2.40 18.98 6.55
N VAL A 60 2.01 18.09 5.63
CA VAL A 60 1.74 18.44 4.23
C VAL A 60 0.36 19.07 4.14
N THR A 61 0.23 20.19 3.43
CA THR A 61 -1.07 20.83 3.18
C THR A 61 -1.88 20.08 2.12
N GLU A 62 -3.14 20.45 1.94
CA GLU A 62 -3.95 19.98 0.82
C GLU A 62 -3.30 20.27 -0.54
N ALA A 63 -2.77 21.49 -0.71
CA ALA A 63 -2.05 21.88 -1.91
C ALA A 63 -0.78 21.05 -2.11
N GLY A 64 -0.03 20.81 -1.02
CA GLY A 64 1.14 19.94 -1.02
C GLY A 64 0.80 18.51 -1.45
N ARG A 65 -0.27 17.94 -0.90
CA ARG A 65 -0.70 16.58 -1.23
C ARG A 65 -1.08 16.46 -2.70
N LEU A 66 -1.89 17.39 -3.23
CA LEU A 66 -2.26 17.42 -4.64
C LEU A 66 -1.02 17.56 -5.55
N LEU A 67 -0.08 18.43 -5.19
CA LEU A 67 1.14 18.61 -5.95
C LEU A 67 2.02 17.35 -5.94
N HIS A 68 2.16 16.70 -4.78
CA HIS A 68 2.92 15.45 -4.64
C HIS A 68 2.31 14.34 -5.51
N GLU A 69 0.99 14.12 -5.40
CA GLU A 69 0.26 13.12 -6.18
C GLU A 69 0.43 13.31 -7.70
N ARG A 70 0.54 14.56 -8.16
CA ARG A 70 0.66 14.88 -9.60
C ARG A 70 2.10 14.93 -10.11
N SER A 71 3.05 15.38 -9.30
CA SER A 71 4.43 15.60 -9.75
C SER A 71 5.35 14.41 -9.49
N TYR A 72 5.14 13.66 -8.40
CA TYR A 72 6.03 12.58 -8.00
C TYR A 72 6.17 11.47 -9.06
N PRO A 73 5.09 10.95 -9.68
CA PRO A 73 5.22 9.90 -10.69
C PRO A 73 6.06 10.35 -11.89
N SER A 74 5.82 11.57 -12.39
CA SER A 74 6.53 12.09 -13.56
C SER A 74 8.04 12.28 -13.30
N ILE A 75 8.40 12.73 -12.10
CA ILE A 75 9.81 12.89 -11.69
C ILE A 75 10.46 11.53 -11.51
N SER A 76 9.77 10.58 -10.89
CA SER A 76 10.26 9.21 -10.75
C SER A 76 10.50 8.56 -12.12
N ASP A 77 9.62 8.76 -13.09
CA ASP A 77 9.75 8.20 -14.44
C ASP A 77 10.94 8.81 -15.18
N LEU A 78 11.19 10.12 -15.02
CA LEU A 78 12.36 10.78 -15.59
C LEU A 78 13.67 10.27 -14.98
N ASN A 79 13.73 10.09 -13.66
CA ASN A 79 14.91 9.52 -13.01
C ASN A 79 15.17 8.09 -13.50
N LEU A 80 14.13 7.26 -13.58
CA LEU A 80 14.25 5.90 -14.11
C LEU A 80 14.71 5.89 -15.57
N ALA A 81 14.27 6.83 -16.39
CA ALA A 81 14.72 6.94 -17.76
C ALA A 81 16.23 7.24 -17.83
N VAL A 82 16.73 8.14 -16.98
CA VAL A 82 18.17 8.45 -16.89
C VAL A 82 18.97 7.27 -16.34
N GLU A 83 18.51 6.66 -15.25
CA GLU A 83 19.11 5.45 -14.66
C GLU A 83 19.18 4.32 -15.69
N SER A 84 18.11 4.10 -16.45
CA SER A 84 18.05 3.05 -17.48
C SER A 84 19.11 3.24 -18.57
N ILE A 85 19.49 4.48 -18.88
CA ILE A 85 20.57 4.79 -19.82
C ILE A 85 21.93 4.54 -19.17
N SER A 86 22.11 4.89 -17.90
CA SER A 86 23.34 4.58 -17.16
C SER A 86 23.56 3.08 -17.00
N ASP A 87 22.47 2.32 -16.85
CA ASP A 87 22.47 0.86 -16.75
C ASP A 87 22.75 0.18 -18.09
N LEU A 88 22.61 0.85 -19.24
CA LEU A 88 23.06 0.29 -20.53
C LEU A 88 24.57 -0.03 -20.54
N SER A 89 25.36 0.59 -19.65
CA SER A 89 26.78 0.28 -19.48
C SER A 89 27.06 -0.97 -18.64
N ARG A 90 26.04 -1.52 -17.96
CA ARG A 90 26.16 -2.64 -17.03
C ARG A 90 25.09 -3.69 -17.34
N VAL A 91 25.52 -4.84 -17.82
CA VAL A 91 24.62 -6.00 -17.97
C VAL A 91 24.08 -6.36 -16.57
N PRO A 92 22.75 -6.34 -16.34
CA PRO A 92 22.19 -6.73 -15.05
C PRO A 92 22.45 -8.22 -14.78
N THR A 93 23.07 -8.52 -13.65
CA THR A 93 23.47 -9.89 -13.29
C THR A 93 23.24 -10.17 -11.81
N GLY A 94 23.04 -11.44 -11.44
CA GLY A 94 23.02 -11.90 -10.05
C GLY A 94 21.66 -12.41 -9.61
N LYS A 95 21.57 -12.77 -8.33
CA LYS A 95 20.36 -13.32 -7.74
C LYS A 95 19.45 -12.20 -7.24
N VAL A 96 18.17 -12.29 -7.56
CA VAL A 96 17.12 -11.39 -7.07
C VAL A 96 16.01 -12.21 -6.45
N ARG A 97 15.73 -11.99 -5.16
CA ARG A 97 14.71 -12.70 -4.39
C ARG A 97 13.52 -11.79 -4.17
N ILE A 98 12.36 -12.17 -4.70
CA ILE A 98 11.13 -11.40 -4.55
C ILE A 98 10.06 -12.20 -3.83
N THR A 99 9.20 -11.51 -3.09
CA THR A 99 8.02 -12.11 -2.46
C THR A 99 6.73 -11.44 -2.94
N VAL A 100 5.75 -12.22 -3.39
CA VAL A 100 4.51 -11.71 -3.98
C VAL A 100 3.27 -12.54 -3.56
N PRO A 101 2.10 -11.90 -3.41
CA PRO A 101 0.82 -12.60 -3.32
C PRO A 101 0.54 -13.43 -4.58
N ARG A 102 -0.30 -14.46 -4.43
CA ARG A 102 -0.65 -15.36 -5.55
C ARG A 102 -1.23 -14.61 -6.74
N PHE A 103 -2.13 -13.66 -6.49
CA PHE A 103 -2.77 -12.90 -7.56
C PHE A 103 -1.76 -12.02 -8.32
N VAL A 104 -0.76 -11.45 -7.64
CA VAL A 104 0.29 -10.65 -8.31
C VAL A 104 1.08 -11.53 -9.26
N TYR A 105 1.45 -12.74 -8.81
CA TYR A 105 2.12 -13.69 -9.70
C TYR A 105 1.28 -13.96 -10.95
N GLN A 106 0.02 -14.38 -10.78
CA GLN A 106 -0.84 -14.79 -11.89
C GLN A 106 -1.19 -13.66 -12.87
N TYR A 107 -1.50 -12.47 -12.35
CA TYR A 107 -2.02 -11.38 -13.18
C TYR A 107 -0.96 -10.39 -13.65
N VAL A 108 0.22 -10.38 -13.02
CA VAL A 108 1.27 -9.39 -13.31
C VAL A 108 2.57 -10.06 -13.75
N LEU A 109 3.10 -11.03 -12.99
CA LEU A 109 4.41 -11.61 -13.29
C LEU A 109 4.37 -12.71 -14.36
N GLU A 110 3.44 -13.66 -14.24
CA GLU A 110 3.28 -14.78 -15.16
C GLU A 110 3.18 -14.34 -16.63
N PRO A 111 2.40 -13.30 -16.99
CA PRO A 111 2.31 -12.82 -18.37
C PRO A 111 3.62 -12.25 -18.94
N ILE A 112 4.52 -11.74 -18.09
CA ILE A 112 5.76 -11.05 -18.51
C ILE A 112 7.03 -11.87 -18.25
N TYR A 113 6.92 -12.99 -17.54
CA TYR A 113 8.09 -13.73 -17.04
C TYR A 113 9.00 -14.24 -18.17
N ALA A 114 8.41 -14.76 -19.25
CA ALA A 114 9.19 -15.24 -20.40
C ALA A 114 10.00 -14.12 -21.07
N GLU A 115 9.38 -12.94 -21.24
CA GLU A 115 10.05 -11.76 -21.80
C GLU A 115 11.16 -11.27 -20.86
N PHE A 116 10.92 -11.28 -19.55
CA PHE A 116 11.91 -10.94 -18.54
C PHE A 116 13.14 -11.85 -18.64
N CYS A 117 12.97 -13.17 -18.69
CA CYS A 117 14.07 -14.12 -18.82
C CYS A 117 14.87 -13.91 -20.11
N HIS A 118 14.21 -13.56 -21.22
CA HIS A 118 14.88 -13.26 -22.47
C HIS A 118 15.69 -11.96 -22.41
N ARG A 119 15.12 -10.91 -21.77
CA ARG A 119 15.76 -9.59 -21.65
C ARG A 119 16.90 -9.59 -20.63
N TYR A 120 16.82 -10.40 -19.58
CA TYR A 120 17.77 -10.44 -18.47
C TYR A 120 18.28 -11.86 -18.20
N PRO A 121 19.03 -12.47 -19.14
CA PRO A 121 19.44 -13.88 -19.04
C PRO A 121 20.46 -14.16 -17.92
N HIS A 122 21.06 -13.12 -17.35
CA HIS A 122 22.06 -13.23 -16.28
C HIS A 122 21.49 -12.97 -14.87
N ILE A 123 20.16 -12.77 -14.76
CA ILE A 123 19.47 -12.66 -13.49
C ILE A 123 18.90 -14.03 -13.09
N GLU A 124 19.22 -14.48 -11.89
CA GLU A 124 18.53 -15.59 -11.23
C GLU A 124 17.39 -15.03 -10.39
N LEU A 125 16.16 -15.10 -10.90
CA LEU A 125 14.97 -14.63 -10.19
C LEU A 125 14.37 -15.74 -9.32
N GLU A 126 14.43 -15.58 -7.99
CA GLU A 126 13.74 -16.43 -7.02
C GLU A 126 12.43 -15.76 -6.61
N ILE A 127 11.30 -16.47 -6.80
CA ILE A 127 9.97 -15.94 -6.51
C ILE A 127 9.34 -16.75 -5.38
N SER A 128 9.13 -16.10 -4.23
CA SER A 128 8.32 -16.63 -3.13
C SER A 128 6.87 -16.18 -3.29
N ILE A 129 5.95 -17.12 -3.45
CA ILE A 129 4.51 -16.83 -3.56
C ILE A 129 3.86 -17.03 -2.19
N SER A 130 3.49 -15.93 -1.53
CA SER A 130 2.88 -15.95 -0.22
C SER A 130 1.94 -14.77 0.00
N ASP A 131 0.76 -15.05 0.52
CA ASP A 131 -0.24 -14.06 0.94
C ASP A 131 -0.07 -13.68 2.43
N ALA A 132 0.96 -14.19 3.11
CA ALA A 132 1.28 -13.85 4.49
C ALA A 132 2.07 -12.52 4.59
N ALA A 133 2.02 -11.89 5.76
CA ALA A 133 2.95 -10.82 6.09
C ALA A 133 4.31 -11.48 6.35
N ILE A 134 5.18 -11.40 5.34
CA ILE A 134 6.56 -11.81 5.40
C ILE A 134 7.40 -10.56 5.61
N ASP A 135 8.30 -10.62 6.58
CA ASP A 135 9.31 -9.59 6.82
C ASP A 135 10.34 -9.64 5.69
N ILE A 136 10.29 -8.64 4.81
CA ILE A 136 11.03 -8.67 3.55
C ILE A 136 12.54 -8.59 3.86
N LEU A 137 12.91 -7.76 4.85
CA LEU A 137 14.29 -7.53 5.22
C LEU A 137 14.90 -8.74 5.94
N ASN A 138 14.21 -9.25 6.97
CA ASN A 138 14.73 -10.34 7.79
C ASN A 138 14.78 -11.69 7.05
N GLU A 139 13.93 -11.91 6.05
CA GLU A 139 13.97 -13.12 5.21
C GLU A 139 14.90 -13.01 3.99
N GLY A 140 15.59 -11.86 3.84
CA GLY A 140 16.59 -11.63 2.80
C GLY A 140 15.97 -11.56 1.40
N PHE A 141 14.79 -10.94 1.28
CA PHE A 141 14.20 -10.59 0.00
C PHE A 141 14.65 -9.20 -0.43
N ASP A 142 14.91 -9.02 -1.71
CA ASP A 142 15.27 -7.72 -2.30
C ASP A 142 14.03 -6.86 -2.57
N LEU A 143 12.87 -7.49 -2.79
CA LEU A 143 11.62 -6.81 -3.13
C LEU A 143 10.40 -7.59 -2.62
N GLY A 144 9.40 -6.86 -2.11
CA GLY A 144 8.07 -7.40 -1.87
C GLY A 144 6.99 -6.62 -2.60
N VAL A 145 6.02 -7.31 -3.19
CA VAL A 145 4.79 -6.70 -3.73
C VAL A 145 3.64 -7.00 -2.78
N ARG A 146 2.86 -6.01 -2.33
CA ARG A 146 1.76 -6.21 -1.38
C ARG A 146 0.55 -5.36 -1.74
N PHE A 147 -0.63 -5.78 -1.28
CA PHE A 147 -1.82 -4.91 -1.25
C PHE A 147 -1.72 -3.95 -0.06
N GLY A 148 -1.88 -2.66 -0.33
CA GLY A 148 -1.91 -1.61 0.70
C GLY A 148 -0.77 -0.61 0.58
N ASP A 149 -0.79 0.33 1.50
CA ASP A 149 0.09 1.50 1.61
C ASP A 149 1.10 1.38 2.75
N ARG A 150 1.14 0.23 3.44
CA ARG A 150 2.06 -0.02 4.54
C ARG A 150 3.41 -0.52 4.05
N VAL A 151 4.45 0.15 4.52
CA VAL A 151 5.86 -0.10 4.18
C VAL A 151 6.61 -0.27 5.49
N GLU A 152 7.44 -1.29 5.58
CA GLU A 152 8.32 -1.50 6.75
C GLU A 152 9.38 -0.41 6.83
N GLU A 153 9.85 -0.12 8.05
CA GLU A 153 10.87 0.90 8.28
C GLU A 153 12.17 0.53 7.54
N GLY A 154 12.71 1.45 6.74
CA GLY A 154 13.88 1.20 5.89
C GLY A 154 13.56 0.74 4.47
N MET A 155 12.28 0.58 4.10
CA MET A 155 11.87 0.26 2.74
C MET A 155 11.25 1.46 2.02
N VAL A 156 11.26 1.42 0.68
CA VAL A 156 10.60 2.42 -0.17
C VAL A 156 9.46 1.75 -0.93
N ALA A 157 8.24 2.27 -0.80
CA ALA A 157 7.13 1.82 -1.65
C ALA A 157 7.15 2.49 -3.02
N LYS A 158 6.92 1.68 -4.04
CA LYS A 158 6.55 2.13 -5.37
C LYS A 158 5.18 1.57 -5.74
N LYS A 159 4.27 2.47 -6.13
CA LYS A 159 2.96 2.08 -6.65
C LYS A 159 3.14 1.40 -8.01
N LEU A 160 2.70 0.14 -8.12
CA LEU A 160 2.82 -0.65 -9.36
C LEU A 160 1.59 -0.53 -10.27
N THR A 161 0.41 -0.37 -9.69
CA THR A 161 -0.85 -0.33 -10.45
C THR A 161 -1.73 0.82 -9.98
N SER A 162 -2.69 1.21 -10.84
CA SER A 162 -3.82 2.02 -10.42
C SER A 162 -4.63 1.31 -9.32
N PRO A 163 -5.39 2.05 -8.49
CA PRO A 163 -6.29 1.44 -7.52
C PRO A 163 -7.26 0.48 -8.21
N THR A 164 -7.34 -0.74 -7.70
CA THR A 164 -8.29 -1.74 -8.19
C THR A 164 -9.69 -1.41 -7.68
N LYS A 165 -10.69 -1.55 -8.55
CA LYS A 165 -12.10 -1.46 -8.13
C LYS A 165 -12.56 -2.83 -7.65
N GLU A 166 -13.08 -2.88 -6.44
CA GLU A 166 -13.75 -4.06 -5.92
C GLU A 166 -15.21 -4.07 -6.36
N ALA A 167 -15.77 -5.27 -6.56
CA ALA A 167 -17.16 -5.45 -6.94
C ALA A 167 -17.72 -6.75 -6.35
N PHE A 168 -19.03 -6.79 -6.17
CA PHE A 168 -19.73 -8.01 -5.78
C PHE A 168 -20.02 -8.87 -7.01
N PHE A 169 -19.81 -10.17 -6.85
CA PHE A 169 -20.15 -11.16 -7.86
C PHE A 169 -21.10 -12.18 -7.26
N ALA A 170 -22.13 -12.54 -8.02
CA ALA A 170 -23.08 -13.58 -7.66
C ALA A 170 -23.40 -14.42 -8.91
N SER A 171 -23.64 -15.72 -8.70
CA SER A 171 -24.09 -16.58 -9.80
C SER A 171 -25.52 -16.24 -10.19
N LYS A 172 -25.87 -16.43 -11.46
CA LYS A 172 -27.24 -16.23 -11.96
C LYS A 172 -28.27 -17.03 -11.14
N ALA A 173 -27.95 -18.27 -10.81
CA ALA A 173 -28.81 -19.14 -10.02
C ALA A 173 -29.03 -18.62 -8.58
N TYR A 174 -28.00 -18.03 -7.97
CA TYR A 174 -28.14 -17.41 -6.64
C TYR A 174 -29.09 -16.20 -6.70
N VAL A 175 -28.89 -15.32 -7.68
CA VAL A 175 -29.71 -14.13 -7.88
C VAL A 175 -31.18 -14.47 -8.17
N GLN A 176 -31.44 -15.48 -8.99
CA GLN A 176 -32.82 -15.93 -9.27
C GLN A 176 -33.55 -16.43 -8.02
N ARG A 177 -32.83 -17.00 -7.06
CA ARG A 177 -33.41 -17.58 -5.84
C ARG A 177 -33.53 -16.58 -4.70
N PHE A 178 -32.58 -15.66 -4.56
CA PHE A 178 -32.45 -14.79 -3.40
C PHE A 178 -32.58 -13.29 -3.73
N GLY A 179 -32.73 -12.93 -5.01
CA GLY A 179 -32.77 -11.54 -5.46
C GLY A 179 -31.40 -10.87 -5.49
N LEU A 180 -31.39 -9.59 -5.86
CA LEU A 180 -30.24 -8.70 -5.73
C LEU A 180 -30.45 -7.76 -4.54
N PRO A 181 -29.39 -7.44 -3.78
CA PRO A 181 -29.45 -6.39 -2.76
C PRO A 181 -29.65 -5.03 -3.45
N VAL A 182 -30.56 -4.20 -2.91
CA VAL A 182 -30.83 -2.85 -3.44
C VAL A 182 -30.14 -1.79 -2.59
N LYS A 183 -29.92 -2.06 -1.31
CA LYS A 183 -29.14 -1.22 -0.38
C LYS A 183 -28.11 -2.04 0.40
N PRO A 184 -27.06 -1.41 0.94
CA PRO A 184 -26.02 -2.09 1.73
C PRO A 184 -26.53 -3.02 2.82
N ASP A 185 -27.58 -2.62 3.55
CA ASP A 185 -28.14 -3.43 4.64
C ASP A 185 -28.75 -4.76 4.17
N ASP A 186 -29.19 -4.85 2.91
CA ASP A 186 -29.77 -6.09 2.37
C ASP A 186 -28.72 -7.22 2.32
N LEU A 187 -27.43 -6.86 2.29
CA LEU A 187 -26.31 -7.80 2.27
C LEU A 187 -26.30 -8.71 3.52
N LYS A 188 -26.84 -8.26 4.65
CA LYS A 188 -26.97 -9.08 5.87
C LYS A 188 -27.87 -10.30 5.67
N SER A 189 -28.79 -10.24 4.70
CA SER A 189 -29.68 -11.36 4.34
C SER A 189 -29.09 -12.28 3.27
N HIS A 190 -27.93 -11.92 2.70
CA HIS A 190 -27.24 -12.71 1.68
C HIS A 190 -26.11 -13.55 2.28
N LYS A 191 -25.76 -14.63 1.58
CA LYS A 191 -24.60 -15.45 1.92
C LYS A 191 -23.37 -14.89 1.21
N MET A 192 -22.35 -14.54 1.98
CA MET A 192 -21.09 -14.03 1.44
C MET A 192 -19.98 -15.07 1.58
N ILE A 193 -19.19 -15.22 0.51
CA ILE A 193 -17.89 -15.88 0.56
C ILE A 193 -16.89 -14.79 0.98
N GLN A 194 -16.29 -14.95 2.16
CA GLN A 194 -15.42 -13.94 2.76
C GLN A 194 -13.94 -14.34 2.63
N TYR A 195 -13.07 -13.35 2.49
CA TYR A 195 -11.63 -13.55 2.48
C TYR A 195 -11.08 -13.46 3.90
N ARG A 196 -10.15 -14.35 4.25
CA ARG A 196 -9.42 -14.30 5.53
C ARG A 196 -7.98 -13.89 5.26
N PHE A 197 -7.55 -12.79 5.86
CA PHE A 197 -6.15 -12.40 5.86
C PHE A 197 -5.34 -13.43 6.65
N ILE A 198 -4.40 -14.10 5.98
CA ILE A 198 -3.55 -15.13 6.60
C ILE A 198 -2.70 -14.52 7.72
N ALA A 199 -2.11 -13.35 7.46
CA ALA A 199 -1.22 -12.66 8.40
C ALA A 199 -1.86 -12.33 9.75
N SER A 200 -3.06 -11.74 9.72
CA SER A 200 -3.78 -11.32 10.93
C SER A 200 -4.78 -12.36 11.44
N ASN A 201 -5.00 -13.44 10.69
CA ASN A 201 -6.06 -14.43 10.89
C ASN A 201 -7.48 -13.83 10.97
N GLN A 202 -7.67 -12.59 10.50
CA GLN A 202 -8.94 -11.89 10.52
C GLN A 202 -9.69 -12.03 9.20
N ILE A 203 -11.02 -12.02 9.26
CA ILE A 203 -11.84 -11.89 8.05
C ILE A 203 -11.70 -10.45 7.56
N ALA A 204 -11.50 -10.27 6.25
CA ALA A 204 -11.42 -8.95 5.63
C ALA A 204 -12.74 -8.19 5.88
N PRO A 205 -12.68 -6.97 6.45
CA PRO A 205 -13.89 -6.20 6.69
C PRO A 205 -14.52 -5.81 5.35
N LEU A 206 -15.84 -5.89 5.28
CA LEU A 206 -16.56 -5.40 4.12
C LEU A 206 -16.76 -3.89 4.27
N ILE A 207 -15.99 -3.12 3.50
CA ILE A 207 -16.08 -1.66 3.48
C ILE A 207 -16.69 -1.23 2.15
N LEU A 208 -17.83 -0.56 2.21
CA LEU A 208 -18.50 -0.01 1.05
C LEU A 208 -18.30 1.50 1.01
N ASN A 209 -18.04 2.03 -0.17
CA ASN A 209 -18.09 3.47 -0.37
C ASN A 209 -19.52 3.87 -0.77
N ASN A 210 -20.18 4.66 0.08
CA ASN A 210 -21.50 5.22 -0.17
C ASN A 210 -21.36 6.75 -0.28
N ASN A 211 -21.30 7.28 -1.50
CA ASN A 211 -21.16 8.72 -1.78
C ASN A 211 -19.97 9.40 -1.07
N GLY A 212 -18.83 8.71 -0.97
CA GLY A 212 -17.63 9.23 -0.32
C GLY A 212 -17.49 8.86 1.16
N GLU A 213 -18.53 8.28 1.78
CA GLU A 213 -18.45 7.75 3.14
C GLU A 213 -18.14 6.25 3.13
N ASN A 214 -17.25 5.82 4.01
CA ASN A 214 -16.93 4.40 4.20
C ASN A 214 -17.92 3.78 5.19
N LEU A 215 -18.77 2.88 4.69
CA LEU A 215 -19.69 2.08 5.48
C LEU A 215 -19.09 0.69 5.72
N ILE A 216 -18.81 0.36 6.97
CA ILE A 216 -18.43 -1.01 7.35
C ILE A 216 -19.71 -1.82 7.51
N VAL A 217 -19.83 -2.92 6.76
CA VAL A 217 -20.97 -3.83 6.85
C VAL A 217 -20.57 -5.03 7.68
N ASP A 218 -21.09 -5.10 8.91
CA ASP A 218 -20.97 -6.30 9.74
C ASP A 218 -21.79 -7.42 9.13
N MET A 219 -21.09 -8.44 8.65
CA MET A 219 -21.70 -9.63 8.12
C MET A 219 -22.05 -10.58 9.27
N PRO A 220 -23.28 -11.13 9.31
CA PRO A 220 -23.64 -12.09 10.34
C PRO A 220 -22.70 -13.30 10.23
N LEU A 221 -22.02 -13.59 11.33
CA LEU A 221 -21.28 -14.84 11.47
C LEU A 221 -22.27 -16.01 11.25
N PRO A 222 -21.86 -17.10 10.59
CA PRO A 222 -22.72 -18.27 10.45
C PRO A 222 -23.33 -18.69 11.79
N TRP A 223 -24.57 -19.19 11.77
CA TRP A 223 -25.27 -19.66 12.97
C TRP A 223 -24.47 -20.71 13.78
N TRP A 224 -23.55 -21.46 13.14
CA TRP A 224 -22.67 -22.43 13.82
C TRP A 224 -21.44 -21.81 14.52
N SER A 225 -21.11 -20.55 14.26
CA SER A 225 -20.07 -19.81 15.01
C SER A 225 -20.59 -19.18 16.30
N MET A 226 -21.92 -19.10 16.48
CA MET A 226 -22.52 -18.58 17.73
C MET A 226 -22.43 -19.58 18.89
N THR A 227 -22.23 -20.87 18.63
CA THR A 227 -22.16 -21.93 19.67
C THR A 227 -20.81 -22.07 20.37
N ARG A 228 -19.76 -21.32 19.98
CA ARG A 228 -18.45 -21.38 20.65
C ARG A 228 -18.19 -20.29 21.70
N LEU A 229 -19.11 -19.33 21.89
CA LEU A 229 -18.95 -18.24 22.86
C LEU A 229 -19.67 -18.46 24.21
N SER A 230 -20.24 -19.65 24.47
CA SER A 230 -20.99 -19.91 25.72
C SER A 230 -20.29 -20.79 26.75
N TRP A 231 -18.98 -21.04 26.64
CA TRP A 231 -18.23 -21.84 27.63
C TRP A 231 -16.93 -21.15 28.06
N SER A 232 -17.00 -20.00 28.75
CA SER A 232 -15.86 -19.56 29.58
C SER A 232 -16.17 -18.49 30.64
N THR A 233 -17.41 -18.33 31.12
CA THR A 233 -17.64 -17.34 32.19
C THR A 233 -18.84 -17.63 33.10
N GLN A 234 -18.95 -18.83 33.68
CA GLN A 234 -19.74 -19.03 34.90
C GLN A 234 -19.42 -20.36 35.58
N GLN A 235 -18.42 -20.37 36.47
CA GLN A 235 -18.42 -21.15 37.72
C GLN A 235 -17.11 -20.93 38.50
N VAL A 236 -17.03 -19.84 39.28
CA VAL A 236 -16.29 -19.84 40.56
C VAL A 236 -16.95 -18.83 41.51
N ARG A 237 -18.01 -19.26 42.19
CA ARG A 237 -18.51 -18.81 43.52
C ARG A 237 -19.66 -19.78 43.83
N GLY A 238 -19.70 -20.60 44.87
CA GLY A 238 -18.82 -20.86 46.01
C GLY A 238 -19.66 -21.69 46.99
N TRP A 239 -19.01 -22.66 47.63
CA TRP A 239 -19.28 -23.31 48.93
C TRP A 239 -19.14 -24.82 48.85
N GLU A 240 -18.14 -25.35 49.56
CA GLU A 240 -18.38 -26.42 50.52
C GLU A 240 -17.35 -26.31 51.64
N SER A 241 -17.87 -26.11 52.84
CA SER A 241 -17.19 -26.19 54.13
C SER A 241 -17.75 -27.40 54.86
N GLY A 242 -16.87 -28.29 55.33
CA GLY A 242 -17.04 -29.08 56.55
C GLY A 242 -18.07 -30.22 56.54
N GLY A 243 -17.56 -31.44 56.65
CA GLY A 243 -18.31 -32.67 56.94
C GLY A 243 -17.46 -33.90 56.69
#